data_AF-A0A7S4I134-F1
#
_entry.id   AF-A0A7S4I134-F1
#
_cell.length_a   1.000
_cell.length_b   1.000
_cell.length_c   1.000
_cell.angle_alpha   90.00
_cell.angle_beta   90.00
_cell.angle_gamma   90.00
#
_symmetry.space_group_name_H-M   'P 1'
#
loop_
_entity.id
_entity.type
_entity.pdbx_description
1 polymer ?
#
loop_
_entity_poly.entity_id
_entity_poly.type
_entity_poly.pdbx_seq_one_letter_code
_entity_poly.pdbx_strand_id
1 'polypeptide(L)'
;ANALAAVSSRTSFVVLRIGWCQPGENLPSTLNPSGTPPQFQNKVEGGEDAAPAEATVDETWFKCMWLSNGDFLRYFCAALSVPTPPGKKVLVNAMSQNTGMRWSLAETERVLGVKAQDDSRK
;
A
#
# COMPACT_ATOMS: atom_id res chain seq x y z
N ALA A 1 -4.39 -15.90 8.56
CA ALA A 1 -2.95 -16.24 8.53
C ALA A 1 -2.27 -15.55 9.70
N ASN A 2 -1.99 -16.28 10.79
CA ASN A 2 -1.20 -15.76 11.91
C ASN A 2 0.26 -16.12 11.65
N ALA A 3 1.05 -15.17 11.12
CA ALA A 3 2.49 -15.35 11.07
C ALA A 3 3.02 -15.45 12.51
N LEU A 4 3.59 -16.62 12.85
CA LEU A 4 4.20 -16.95 14.14
C LEU A 4 5.57 -16.27 14.26
N ALA A 5 5.60 -14.93 14.32
CA ALA A 5 6.76 -14.29 14.92
C ALA A 5 6.78 -14.70 16.39
N ALA A 6 7.88 -15.28 16.88
CA ALA A 6 8.03 -15.67 18.27
C ALA A 6 7.82 -14.43 19.16
N VAL A 7 6.64 -14.31 19.76
CA VAL A 7 6.29 -13.18 20.61
C VAL A 7 6.92 -13.45 21.96
N SER A 8 8.14 -12.98 22.16
CA SER A 8 8.58 -12.71 23.53
C SER A 8 7.64 -11.64 24.11
N SER A 9 7.37 -11.64 25.41
CA SER A 9 6.58 -10.58 26.06
C SER A 9 7.20 -9.18 25.90
N ARG A 10 8.40 -9.09 25.31
CA ARG A 10 9.15 -7.86 25.04
C ARG A 10 9.02 -7.33 23.61
N THR A 11 8.54 -8.13 22.65
CA THR A 11 8.51 -7.73 21.23
C THR A 11 7.15 -7.14 20.87
N SER A 12 7.16 -6.00 20.16
CA SER A 12 5.97 -5.35 19.63
C SER A 12 6.01 -5.27 18.10
N PHE A 13 4.85 -5.20 17.47
CA PHE A 13 4.74 -5.15 16.00
C PHE A 13 3.83 -4.00 15.57
N VAL A 14 4.27 -3.28 14.54
CA VAL A 14 3.44 -2.35 13.77
C VAL A 14 3.34 -2.90 12.35
N VAL A 15 2.13 -3.16 11.90
CA VAL A 15 1.83 -3.78 10.62
C VAL A 15 1.13 -2.76 9.74
N LEU A 16 1.75 -2.40 8.64
CA LEU A 16 1.16 -1.55 7.60
C LEU A 16 0.47 -2.47 6.58
N ARG A 17 -0.85 -2.42 6.52
CA ARG A 17 -1.62 -3.03 5.44
C ARG A 17 -1.61 -2.06 4.25
N ILE A 18 -0.65 -2.26 3.36
CA ILE A 18 -0.43 -1.35 2.23
C ILE A 18 -1.46 -1.53 1.12
N GLY A 19 -1.80 -0.43 0.47
CA GLY A 19 -2.58 -0.37 -0.75
C GLY A 19 -1.79 -0.79 -1.99
N TRP A 20 -2.32 -0.45 -3.16
CA TRP A 20 -1.72 -0.78 -4.44
C TRP A 20 -0.46 0.05 -4.69
N CYS A 21 0.68 -0.62 -4.85
CA CYS A 21 1.96 0.01 -5.17
C CYS A 21 2.66 -0.80 -6.27
N GLN A 22 3.45 -0.11 -7.08
CA GLN A 22 4.20 -0.67 -8.19
C GLN A 22 5.71 -0.41 -8.02
N PRO A 23 6.59 -1.22 -8.64
CA PRO A 23 8.01 -0.91 -8.72
C PRO A 23 8.29 0.44 -9.41
N GLY A 24 9.39 1.09 -9.02
CA GLY A 24 9.84 2.36 -9.60
C GLY A 24 9.15 3.58 -9.00
N GLU A 25 8.88 4.59 -9.84
CA GLU A 25 8.25 5.85 -9.42
C GLU A 25 6.78 5.70 -8.96
N ASN A 26 6.16 4.53 -9.24
CA ASN A 26 4.84 4.15 -8.74
C ASN A 26 3.77 5.23 -8.99
N LEU A 27 3.67 5.70 -10.24
CA LEU A 27 2.81 6.83 -10.61
C LEU A 27 1.35 6.37 -10.80
N PRO A 28 0.36 7.23 -10.54
CA PRO A 28 -1.04 6.89 -10.80
C PRO A 28 -1.32 6.53 -12.27
N SER A 29 -0.57 7.13 -13.19
CA SER A 29 -0.68 6.89 -14.64
C SER A 29 -0.11 5.54 -15.09
N THR A 30 0.66 4.85 -14.25
CA THR A 30 1.24 3.53 -14.56
C THR A 30 0.43 2.37 -13.97
N LEU A 31 -0.63 2.68 -13.21
CA LEU A 31 -1.50 1.70 -12.56
C LEU A 31 -2.15 0.77 -13.57
N ASN A 32 -2.03 -0.53 -13.29
CA ASN A 32 -2.61 -1.58 -14.11
C ASN A 32 -2.91 -2.81 -13.23
N PRO A 33 -3.72 -3.77 -13.74
CA PRO A 33 -4.14 -4.95 -12.98
C PRO A 33 -3.00 -5.87 -12.55
N SER A 34 -1.90 -5.89 -13.31
CA SER A 34 -0.75 -6.74 -13.00
C SER A 34 0.11 -6.22 -11.84
N GLY A 35 -0.17 -5.01 -11.34
CA GLY A 35 0.62 -4.38 -10.27
C GLY A 35 2.06 -4.08 -10.67
N THR A 36 2.40 -4.26 -11.96
CA THR A 36 3.76 -4.18 -12.48
C THR A 36 3.74 -3.32 -13.74
N PRO A 37 4.49 -2.20 -13.79
CA PRO A 37 4.58 -1.39 -14.99
C PRO A 37 5.22 -2.19 -16.14
N PRO A 38 4.92 -1.89 -17.41
CA PRO A 38 5.40 -2.67 -18.55
C PRO A 38 6.92 -2.89 -18.58
N GLN A 39 7.69 -1.92 -18.05
CA GLN A 39 9.15 -1.98 -17.99
C GLN A 39 9.69 -3.01 -16.98
N PHE A 40 8.86 -3.43 -16.02
CA PHE A 40 9.19 -4.41 -14.99
C PHE A 40 8.50 -5.76 -15.22
N GLN A 41 7.72 -5.90 -16.29
CA GLN A 41 7.12 -7.18 -16.67
C GLN A 41 8.19 -8.07 -17.31
N ASN A 42 8.39 -9.28 -16.77
CA ASN A 42 9.25 -10.26 -17.40
C ASN A 42 8.62 -10.69 -18.73
N LYS A 43 9.37 -10.58 -19.83
CA LYS A 43 9.00 -11.25 -21.09
C LYS A 43 9.12 -12.75 -20.86
N VAL A 44 7.99 -13.43 -20.68
CA VAL A 44 7.95 -14.89 -20.75
C VAL A 44 7.92 -15.24 -22.23
N GLU A 45 8.97 -15.86 -22.76
CA GLU A 45 8.94 -16.39 -24.13
C GLU A 45 7.81 -17.42 -24.24
N GLY A 46 6.82 -17.14 -25.10
CA GLY A 46 5.64 -17.98 -25.30
C GLY A 46 4.51 -17.77 -24.28
N GLY A 47 4.60 -16.78 -23.39
CA GLY A 47 3.47 -16.35 -22.57
C GLY A 47 2.47 -15.54 -23.39
N GLU A 48 1.17 -15.82 -23.24
CA GLU A 48 0.11 -15.01 -23.85
C GLU A 48 0.29 -13.54 -23.45
N ASP A 49 0.25 -12.64 -24.44
CA ASP A 49 0.18 -11.20 -24.19
C ASP A 49 -0.96 -10.94 -23.20
N ALA A 50 -0.70 -10.12 -22.18
CA ALA A 50 -1.69 -9.77 -21.17
C ALA A 50 -3.01 -9.38 -21.87
N ALA A 51 -4.08 -10.12 -21.55
CA ALA A 51 -5.38 -9.96 -22.17
C ALA A 51 -5.78 -8.47 -22.24
N PRO A 52 -6.39 -8.02 -23.35
CA PRO A 52 -6.81 -6.63 -23.47
C PRO A 52 -7.76 -6.32 -22.31
N ALA A 53 -7.37 -5.33 -21.52
CA ALA A 53 -8.07 -4.98 -20.29
C ALA A 53 -9.56 -4.74 -20.58
N GLU A 54 -10.44 -5.43 -19.85
CA GLU A 54 -11.78 -4.91 -19.57
C GLU A 54 -11.60 -3.65 -18.70
N ALA A 55 -11.18 -2.55 -19.33
CA ALA A 55 -10.39 -1.48 -18.74
C ALA A 55 -11.12 -0.60 -17.72
N THR A 56 -12.44 -0.70 -17.60
CA THR A 56 -13.25 0.32 -16.90
C THR A 56 -13.54 0.01 -15.44
N VAL A 57 -13.71 -1.27 -15.08
CA VAL A 57 -13.97 -1.65 -13.68
C VAL A 57 -12.68 -1.66 -12.85
N ASP A 58 -11.55 -1.89 -13.50
CA ASP A 58 -10.26 -2.14 -12.84
C ASP A 58 -9.53 -0.83 -12.46
N GLU A 59 -9.50 0.19 -13.32
CA GLU A 59 -8.73 1.41 -13.07
C GLU A 59 -9.21 2.18 -11.83
N THR A 60 -10.52 2.28 -11.65
CA THR A 60 -11.11 2.98 -10.49
C THR A 60 -10.72 2.29 -9.19
N TRP A 61 -10.71 0.96 -9.17
CA TRP A 61 -10.33 0.19 -7.99
C TRP A 61 -8.88 0.48 -7.60
N PHE A 62 -7.93 0.38 -8.54
CA PHE A 62 -6.52 0.64 -8.27
C PHE A 62 -6.27 2.07 -7.82
N LYS A 63 -6.92 3.06 -8.46
CA LYS A 63 -6.80 4.47 -8.08
C LYS A 63 -7.34 4.74 -6.68
N CYS A 64 -8.45 4.11 -6.28
CA CYS A 64 -8.97 4.24 -4.92
C CYS A 64 -8.09 3.56 -3.85
N MET A 65 -7.19 2.67 -4.28
CA MET A 65 -6.34 1.84 -3.42
C MET A 65 -4.87 2.23 -3.47
N TRP A 66 -4.47 3.20 -4.31
CA TRP A 66 -3.08 3.54 -4.59
C TRP A 66 -2.32 4.05 -3.36
N LEU A 67 -1.05 3.71 -3.25
CA LEU A 67 -0.12 4.22 -2.24
C LEU A 67 1.09 4.82 -2.96
N SER A 68 1.29 6.13 -2.87
CA SER A 68 2.46 6.81 -3.42
C SER A 68 3.74 6.44 -2.69
N ASN A 69 4.89 6.67 -3.33
CA ASN A 69 6.20 6.51 -2.68
C ASN A 69 6.38 7.48 -1.49
N GLY A 70 5.87 8.71 -1.61
CA GLY A 70 5.94 9.72 -0.56
C GLY A 70 5.16 9.34 0.69
N ASP A 71 3.92 8.89 0.51
CA ASP A 71 3.08 8.43 1.61
C ASP A 71 3.56 7.09 2.20
N PHE A 72 4.07 6.18 1.36
CA PHE A 72 4.72 4.95 1.82
C PHE A 72 5.86 5.27 2.80
N LEU A 73 6.77 6.17 2.42
CA LEU A 73 7.90 6.54 3.26
C LEU A 73 7.44 7.25 4.54
N ARG A 74 6.44 8.15 4.46
CA ARG A 74 5.85 8.82 5.63
C ARG A 74 5.33 7.81 6.65
N TYR A 75 4.54 6.83 6.21
CA TYR A 75 4.01 5.80 7.10
C TYR A 75 5.10 4.91 7.67
N PHE A 76 6.06 4.49 6.84
CA PHE A 76 7.12 3.60 7.29
C PHE A 76 8.00 4.27 8.35
N CYS A 77 8.40 5.52 8.12
CA CYS A 77 9.17 6.30 9.09
C CYS A 77 8.39 6.53 10.40
N ALA A 78 7.08 6.83 10.32
CA ALA A 78 6.25 7.01 11.50
C ALA A 78 6.09 5.71 12.30
N ALA A 79 5.92 4.57 11.61
CA ALA A 79 5.80 3.25 12.23
C ALA A 79 7.05 2.82 13.01
N LEU A 80 8.24 3.30 12.62
CA LEU A 80 9.48 3.04 13.36
C LEU A 80 9.56 3.80 14.69
N SER A 81 8.82 4.91 14.81
CA SER A 81 8.92 5.83 15.95
C SER A 81 7.72 5.74 16.90
N VAL A 82 6.65 5.03 16.52
CA VAL A 82 5.43 4.97 17.33
C VAL A 82 5.65 4.15 18.61
N PRO A 83 5.38 4.71 19.80
CA PRO A 83 5.46 3.95 21.04
C PRO A 83 4.48 2.77 21.01
N THR A 84 5.02 1.55 21.05
CA THR A 84 4.19 0.33 21.06
C THR A 84 4.52 -0.47 22.31
N PRO A 85 3.56 -0.72 23.21
CA PRO A 85 3.81 -1.50 24.41
C PRO A 85 4.29 -2.92 24.07
N PRO A 86 5.19 -3.50 24.89
CA PRO A 86 5.65 -4.87 24.70
C PRO A 86 4.51 -5.89 24.55
N GLY A 87 4.68 -6.85 23.64
CA GLY A 87 3.68 -7.88 23.36
C GLY A 87 2.46 -7.41 22.58
N LYS A 88 2.37 -6.12 22.20
CA LYS A 88 1.26 -5.59 21.39
C LYS A 88 1.54 -5.67 19.90
N LYS A 89 0.45 -5.79 19.15
CA LYS A 89 0.41 -5.73 17.70
C LYS A 89 -0.56 -4.64 17.29
N VAL A 90 -0.10 -3.77 16.42
CA VAL A 90 -0.89 -2.69 15.81
C VAL A 90 -0.98 -2.99 14.33
N LEU A 91 -2.18 -2.94 13.76
CA LEU A 91 -2.40 -3.04 12.32
C LEU A 91 -3.15 -1.78 11.87
N VAL A 92 -2.59 -1.11 10.87
CA VAL A 92 -3.18 0.11 10.27
C VAL A 92 -3.17 0.03 8.76
N ASN A 93 -4.13 0.68 8.10
CA ASN A 93 -4.17 0.75 6.65
C ASN A 93 -3.17 1.81 6.15
N ALA A 94 -2.49 1.56 5.04
CA ALA A 94 -1.54 2.49 4.46
C ALA A 94 -1.83 2.64 2.96
N MET A 95 -2.43 3.75 2.57
CA MET A 95 -2.66 4.16 1.19
C MET A 95 -2.65 5.68 1.14
N SER A 96 -2.52 6.25 -0.05
CA SER A 96 -2.61 7.69 -0.23
C SER A 96 -4.03 8.21 0.03
N GLN A 97 -4.19 9.53 0.14
CA GLN A 97 -5.46 10.21 0.41
C GLN A 97 -6.32 10.26 -0.86
N ASN A 98 -6.53 9.10 -1.48
CA ASN A 98 -7.18 8.99 -2.77
C ASN A 98 -8.64 9.43 -2.68
N THR A 99 -9.10 10.20 -3.65
CA THR A 99 -10.51 10.54 -3.73
C THR A 99 -11.35 9.25 -3.91
N GLY A 100 -12.34 9.06 -3.03
CA GLY A 100 -13.19 7.86 -3.04
C GLY A 100 -12.49 6.59 -2.53
N MET A 101 -11.44 6.74 -1.72
CA MET A 101 -10.70 5.63 -1.12
C MET A 101 -11.60 4.63 -0.38
N ARG A 102 -11.22 3.35 -0.41
CA ARG A 102 -12.03 2.25 0.15
C ARG A 102 -11.73 1.93 1.60
N TRP A 103 -10.51 2.21 2.06
CA TRP A 103 -10.12 1.97 3.44
C TRP A 103 -10.17 3.26 4.26
N SER A 104 -10.49 3.15 5.54
CA SER A 104 -10.34 4.30 6.44
C SER A 104 -8.87 4.45 6.84
N LEU A 105 -8.38 5.69 6.81
CA LEU A 105 -7.07 6.11 7.33
C LEU A 105 -7.16 6.72 8.73
N ALA A 106 -8.37 6.82 9.32
CA ALA A 106 -8.55 7.47 10.62
C ALA A 106 -7.73 6.82 11.74
N GLU A 107 -7.67 5.48 11.76
CA GLU A 107 -6.84 4.74 12.71
C GLU A 107 -5.34 4.94 12.45
N THR A 108 -4.94 5.04 11.18
CA THR A 108 -3.57 5.33 10.79
C THR A 108 -3.14 6.71 11.28
N GLU A 109 -3.97 7.74 11.08
CA GLU A 109 -3.72 9.08 11.60
C GLU A 109 -3.65 9.08 13.13
N ARG A 110 -4.58 8.37 13.80
CA ARG A 110 -4.64 8.28 15.26
C ARG A 110 -3.40 7.62 15.85
N VAL A 111 -2.91 6.55 15.22
CA VAL A 111 -1.83 5.73 15.77
C VAL A 111 -0.46 6.24 15.34
N LEU A 112 -0.28 6.56 14.06
CA LEU A 112 1.01 6.99 13.52
C LEU A 112 1.22 8.50 13.61
N GLY A 113 0.17 9.29 13.82
CA GLY A 113 0.25 10.76 13.88
C GLY A 113 0.57 11.43 12.55
N VAL A 114 0.47 10.71 11.44
CA VAL A 114 0.76 11.21 10.09
C VAL A 114 -0.46 11.09 9.18
N LYS A 115 -0.60 12.05 8.26
CA LYS A 115 -1.64 12.07 7.23
C LYS A 115 -1.03 11.81 5.86
N ALA A 116 -1.72 11.04 5.02
CA ALA A 116 -1.39 10.96 3.61
C ALA A 116 -1.60 12.31 2.93
N GLN A 117 -0.80 12.59 1.90
CA GLN A 117 -0.84 13.87 1.19
C GLN A 117 -1.22 13.70 -0.27
N ASP A 118 -0.90 12.55 -0.87
CA ASP A 118 -1.06 12.36 -2.31
C ASP A 118 -2.46 11.81 -2.64
N ASP A 119 -2.89 12.00 -3.88
CA ASP A 119 -4.18 11.49 -4.39
C ASP A 119 -3.95 11.04 -5.83
N SER A 120 -4.35 9.81 -6.17
CA SER A 120 -4.17 9.23 -7.50
C SER A 120 -4.88 9.98 -8.65
N ARG A 121 -5.73 10.96 -8.31
CA ARG A 121 -6.49 11.78 -9.27
C ARG A 121 -5.99 13.22 -9.40
N LYS A 122 -4.91 13.57 -8.72
CA LYS A 122 -4.26 14.89 -8.78
C LYS A 122 -2.87 14.75 -9.38
#